data_AF-A0A7J7J6T0-F1
#
_entry.id   AF-A0A7J7J6T0-F1
#
_cell.length_a   1.000
_cell.length_b   1.000
_cell.length_c   1.000
_cell.angle_alpha   90.00
_cell.angle_beta   90.00
_cell.angle_gamma   90.00
#
_symmetry.space_group_name_H-M   'P 1'
#
loop_
_entity.id
_entity.type
_entity.pdbx_description
1 polymer ?
#
loop_
_entity_poly.entity_id
_entity_poly.type
_entity_poly.pdbx_seq_one_letter_code
_entity_poly.pdbx_strand_id
1 'polypeptide(L)'
;MYVFGNFDMFSSGSELWKNVVNEAKEANELGSRLLLGCHMHQNITEIQTPEDFKNKSPTGGCRLPCKKKLNCGHICKMLCHNKDVEHKEYKCTEKCTKIFQPCNHPCPDMCHQECQKCLVQTLIQLSCGHTQLVHCYQTHTEEDIAEIQCLQPCPKILACGHQCSELYVGLLGL
;
A
#
# COMPACT_ATOMS: atom_id res chain seq x y z
N MET A 1 38.18 4.02 -8.31
CA MET A 1 37.60 4.26 -9.65
C MET A 1 37.27 2.90 -10.25
N TYR A 2 36.17 2.76 -10.99
CA TYR A 2 35.85 1.51 -11.71
C TYR A 2 35.89 1.77 -13.21
N VAL A 3 36.47 0.84 -13.97
CA VAL A 3 36.52 0.87 -15.44
C VAL A 3 35.85 -0.40 -15.96
N PHE A 4 34.92 -0.26 -16.90
CA PHE A 4 34.21 -1.38 -17.52
C PHE A 4 34.52 -1.40 -19.02
N GLY A 5 34.86 -2.57 -19.56
CA GLY A 5 35.06 -2.72 -21.00
C GLY A 5 35.83 -3.97 -21.38
N ASN A 6 36.06 -4.12 -22.67
CA ASN A 6 36.91 -5.18 -23.21
C ASN A 6 38.38 -4.73 -23.14
N PHE A 7 39.08 -5.18 -22.10
CA PHE A 7 40.47 -4.77 -21.86
C PHE A 7 41.46 -5.28 -22.92
N ASP A 8 41.15 -6.38 -23.60
CA ASP A 8 41.98 -6.86 -24.72
C ASP A 8 41.91 -5.89 -25.90
N MET A 9 40.70 -5.41 -26.21
CA MET A 9 40.48 -4.39 -27.24
C MET A 9 41.20 -3.08 -26.88
N PHE A 10 41.08 -2.60 -25.64
CA PHE A 10 41.77 -1.38 -25.21
C PHE A 10 43.30 -1.50 -25.26
N SER A 11 43.85 -2.64 -24.83
CA SER A 11 45.30 -2.89 -24.84
C SER A 11 45.87 -2.99 -26.25
N SER A 12 45.10 -3.53 -27.19
CA SER A 12 45.51 -3.64 -28.60
C SER A 12 45.51 -2.31 -29.36
N GLY A 13 44.62 -1.38 -28.97
CA GLY A 13 44.41 -0.12 -29.68
C GLY A 13 45.18 1.08 -29.13
N SER A 14 45.85 0.96 -27.98
CA SER A 14 46.51 2.09 -27.31
C SER A 14 47.59 1.61 -26.34
N GLU A 15 48.83 2.10 -26.51
CA GLU A 15 49.93 1.83 -25.58
C GLU A 15 49.65 2.39 -24.16
N LEU A 16 48.91 3.51 -24.05
CA LEU A 16 48.49 4.03 -22.75
C LEU A 16 47.60 3.02 -22.01
N TRP A 17 46.56 2.51 -22.68
CA TRP A 17 45.64 1.55 -22.07
C TRP A 17 46.30 0.21 -21.80
N LYS A 18 47.24 -0.22 -22.64
CA LYS A 18 48.05 -1.42 -22.40
C LYS A 18 48.83 -1.32 -21.09
N ASN A 19 49.46 -0.17 -20.82
CA ASN A 19 50.16 0.06 -19.56
C ASN A 19 49.20 0.03 -18.36
N VAL A 20 48.07 0.75 -18.46
CA VAL A 20 47.04 0.76 -17.40
C VAL A 20 46.51 -0.64 -17.10
N VAL A 21 46.21 -1.43 -18.14
CA VAL A 21 45.72 -2.81 -17.99
C VAL A 21 46.78 -3.72 -17.39
N ASN A 22 48.06 -3.56 -17.75
CA ASN A 22 49.15 -4.36 -17.19
C ASN A 22 49.39 -4.04 -15.70
N GLU A 23 49.40 -2.76 -15.31
CA GLU A 23 49.49 -2.37 -13.90
C GLU A 23 48.33 -2.96 -13.09
N ALA A 24 47.09 -2.88 -13.60
CA ALA A 24 45.93 -3.48 -12.95
C ALA A 24 46.01 -5.02 -12.87
N LYS A 25 46.62 -5.70 -13.86
CA LYS A 25 46.90 -7.14 -13.81
C LYS A 25 47.90 -7.48 -12.71
N GLU A 26 49.01 -6.76 -12.64
CA GLU A 26 50.06 -6.98 -11.65
C GLU A 26 49.57 -6.74 -10.22
N ALA A 27 48.69 -5.75 -10.03
CA ALA A 27 48.03 -5.49 -8.76
C ALA A 27 46.89 -6.48 -8.42
N ASN A 28 46.57 -7.43 -9.32
CA ASN A 28 45.44 -8.36 -9.19
C ASN A 28 44.08 -7.67 -9.04
N GLU A 29 43.89 -6.55 -9.74
CA GLU A 29 42.68 -5.70 -9.69
C GLU A 29 41.74 -5.92 -10.88
N LEU A 30 42.09 -6.81 -11.82
CA LEU A 30 41.19 -7.21 -12.90
C LEU A 30 40.23 -8.30 -12.45
N GLY A 31 38.94 -8.11 -12.76
CA GLY A 31 37.89 -9.07 -12.49
C GLY A 31 36.82 -9.09 -13.57
N SER A 32 36.13 -10.22 -13.70
CA SER A 32 34.97 -10.39 -14.58
C SER A 32 33.64 -10.08 -13.89
N ARG A 33 33.67 -9.62 -12.64
CA ARG A 33 32.51 -9.40 -11.78
C ARG A 33 32.58 -8.04 -11.12
N LEU A 34 31.42 -7.40 -10.99
CA LEU A 34 31.22 -6.21 -10.17
C LEU A 34 30.65 -6.63 -8.81
N LEU A 35 31.30 -6.17 -7.74
CA LEU A 35 30.87 -6.42 -6.36
C LEU A 35 29.99 -5.26 -5.88
N LEU A 36 28.71 -5.52 -5.63
CA LEU A 36 27.79 -4.56 -5.05
C LEU A 36 27.70 -4.74 -3.53
N GLY A 37 28.11 -3.72 -2.77
CA GLY A 37 27.93 -3.68 -1.33
C GLY A 37 26.53 -3.17 -0.93
N CYS A 38 25.86 -3.87 -0.02
CA CYS A 38 24.62 -3.40 0.60
C CYS A 38 24.89 -2.81 1.97
N HIS A 39 24.73 -1.49 2.13
CA HIS A 39 24.90 -0.81 3.43
C HIS A 39 23.86 -1.26 4.48
N MET A 40 22.66 -1.66 4.06
CA MET A 40 21.58 -2.07 4.98
C MET A 40 21.81 -3.44 5.61
N HIS A 41 22.39 -4.37 4.86
CA HIS A 41 22.55 -5.78 5.28
C HIS A 41 24.02 -6.22 5.36
N GLN A 42 24.97 -5.32 5.10
CA GLN A 42 26.41 -5.56 5.14
C GLN A 42 26.85 -6.80 4.36
N ASN A 43 26.19 -7.06 3.22
CA ASN A 43 26.52 -8.17 2.34
C ASN A 43 27.03 -7.67 0.98
N ILE A 44 27.69 -8.58 0.26
CA ILE A 44 28.22 -8.34 -1.07
C ILE A 44 27.44 -9.20 -2.07
N THR A 45 27.05 -8.61 -3.20
CA THR A 45 26.38 -9.28 -4.31
C THR A 45 27.25 -9.21 -5.55
N GLU A 46 27.54 -10.35 -6.15
CA GLU A 46 28.34 -10.43 -7.38
C GLU A 46 27.47 -10.32 -8.64
N ILE A 47 27.82 -9.38 -9.51
CA ILE A 47 27.16 -9.09 -10.78
C ILE A 47 28.14 -9.35 -11.92
N GLN A 48 27.78 -10.23 -12.85
CA GLN A 48 28.60 -10.57 -14.00
C GLN A 48 27.93 -10.19 -15.32
N THR A 49 26.60 -10.25 -15.37
CA THR A 49 25.80 -9.92 -16.56
C THR A 49 24.79 -8.81 -16.28
N PRO A 50 24.28 -8.11 -17.30
CA PRO A 50 23.18 -7.16 -17.10
C PRO A 50 21.95 -7.79 -16.44
N GLU A 51 21.67 -9.06 -16.71
CA GLU A 51 20.52 -9.79 -16.16
C GLU A 51 20.68 -10.08 -14.66
N ASP A 52 21.92 -10.15 -14.15
CA ASP A 52 22.20 -10.28 -12.73
C ASP A 52 21.68 -9.09 -11.93
N PHE A 53 21.62 -7.88 -12.49
CA PHE A 53 21.02 -6.75 -11.78
C PHE A 53 19.54 -6.99 -11.48
N LYS A 54 18.78 -7.48 -12.46
CA LYS A 54 17.36 -7.81 -12.26
C LYS A 54 17.17 -8.96 -11.28
N ASN A 55 18.02 -9.99 -11.37
CA ASN A 55 17.85 -11.20 -10.56
C ASN A 55 18.42 -11.09 -9.15
N LYS A 56 19.48 -10.28 -8.95
CA LYS A 56 20.24 -10.20 -7.69
C LYS A 56 20.13 -8.85 -6.98
N SER A 57 19.76 -7.78 -7.68
CA SER A 57 19.56 -6.44 -7.11
C SER A 57 18.34 -5.73 -7.73
N PRO A 58 17.15 -6.37 -7.75
CA PRO A 58 15.98 -5.86 -8.49
C PRO A 58 15.50 -4.49 -8.04
N THR A 59 15.72 -4.15 -6.77
CA THR A 59 15.18 -2.97 -6.09
C THR A 59 16.28 -1.98 -5.68
N GLY A 60 17.49 -2.13 -6.23
CA GLY A 60 18.65 -1.30 -5.88
C GLY A 60 19.28 -1.62 -4.52
N GLY A 61 18.83 -2.68 -3.86
CA GLY A 61 19.47 -3.29 -2.69
C GLY A 61 19.68 -4.79 -2.91
N CYS A 62 20.17 -5.51 -1.89
CA CYS A 62 20.36 -6.96 -2.01
C CYS A 62 19.03 -7.74 -2.01
N ARG A 63 19.10 -9.06 -2.18
CA ARG A 63 17.90 -9.94 -2.17
C ARG A 63 17.33 -10.24 -0.79
N LEU A 64 17.90 -9.70 0.29
CA LEU A 64 17.37 -9.95 1.63
C LEU A 64 16.09 -9.13 1.85
N PRO A 65 15.09 -9.64 2.58
CA PRO A 65 13.89 -8.88 2.92
C PRO A 65 14.22 -7.64 3.75
N CYS A 66 13.56 -6.51 3.49
CA CYS A 66 13.82 -5.26 4.20
C CYS A 66 13.52 -5.34 5.70
N LYS A 67 12.37 -5.90 6.08
CA LYS A 67 11.92 -6.10 7.48
C LYS A 67 11.87 -4.86 8.37
N LYS A 68 12.03 -3.65 7.83
CA LYS A 68 11.90 -2.42 8.61
C LYS A 68 10.46 -2.25 9.10
N LYS A 69 10.30 -1.83 10.35
CA LYS A 69 9.00 -1.45 10.93
C LYS A 69 8.57 -0.10 10.37
N LEU A 70 7.34 -0.04 9.86
CA LEU A 70 6.71 1.16 9.29
C LEU A 70 6.04 1.99 10.39
N ASN A 71 5.74 3.25 10.09
CA ASN A 71 5.03 4.14 11.00
C ASN A 71 3.63 3.64 11.39
N CYS A 72 2.97 2.93 10.48
CA CYS A 72 1.69 2.26 10.76
C CYS A 72 1.82 1.00 11.63
N GLY A 73 3.02 0.63 12.06
CA GLY A 73 3.30 -0.53 12.90
C GLY A 73 3.56 -1.83 12.14
N HIS A 74 3.15 -1.92 10.87
CA HIS A 74 3.39 -3.07 10.00
C HIS A 74 4.88 -3.21 9.61
N ILE A 75 5.26 -4.39 9.14
CA ILE A 75 6.61 -4.67 8.63
C ILE A 75 6.64 -4.53 7.11
N CYS A 76 7.67 -3.86 6.58
CA CYS A 76 7.89 -3.79 5.14
C CYS A 76 8.15 -5.18 4.55
N LYS A 77 7.36 -5.54 3.53
CA LYS A 77 7.45 -6.83 2.81
C LYS A 77 8.29 -6.78 1.54
N MET A 78 8.84 -5.62 1.17
CA MET A 78 9.74 -5.52 0.03
C MET A 78 11.08 -6.21 0.31
N LEU A 79 11.79 -6.57 -0.76
CA LEU A 79 13.22 -6.82 -0.72
C LEU A 79 13.98 -5.54 -0.32
N CYS A 80 15.24 -5.68 0.06
CA CYS A 80 16.10 -4.54 0.35
C CYS A 80 16.07 -3.55 -0.81
N HIS A 81 15.78 -2.29 -0.51
CA HIS A 81 15.61 -1.25 -1.51
C HIS A 81 16.34 0.02 -1.05
N ASN A 82 16.78 0.82 -2.01
CA ASN A 82 17.54 2.05 -1.74
C ASN A 82 16.79 3.34 -2.12
N LYS A 83 15.69 3.24 -2.87
CA LYS A 83 14.94 4.40 -3.36
C LYS A 83 14.18 5.13 -2.24
N ASP A 84 13.61 4.39 -1.29
CA ASP A 84 12.79 4.95 -0.21
C ASP A 84 13.13 4.29 1.13
N VAL A 85 14.40 4.36 1.54
CA VAL A 85 14.88 3.69 2.78
C VAL A 85 14.08 4.11 4.02
N GLU A 86 13.54 5.33 4.03
CA GLU A 86 12.69 5.87 5.10
C GLU A 86 11.22 5.47 5.01
N HIS A 87 10.77 4.89 3.89
CA HIS A 87 9.39 4.47 3.63
C HIS A 87 8.39 5.62 3.69
N LYS A 88 8.76 6.78 3.13
CA LYS A 88 7.89 7.98 3.05
C LYS A 88 6.82 7.84 1.98
N GLU A 89 7.17 7.23 0.85
CA GLU A 89 6.27 7.02 -0.29
C GLU A 89 5.68 5.60 -0.32
N TYR A 90 6.21 4.70 0.50
CA TYR A 90 5.76 3.31 0.59
C TYR A 90 4.29 3.21 1.06
N LYS A 91 3.45 2.65 0.20
CA LYS A 91 2.04 2.33 0.52
C LYS A 91 1.94 0.94 1.14
N CYS A 92 1.68 0.89 2.45
CA CYS A 92 1.45 -0.37 3.16
C CYS A 92 0.20 -1.10 2.62
N THR A 93 0.40 -2.32 2.12
CA THR A 93 -0.64 -3.19 1.56
C THR A 93 -1.16 -4.24 2.55
N GLU A 94 -0.77 -4.16 3.82
CA GLU A 94 -1.36 -5.00 4.86
C GLU A 94 -2.80 -4.57 5.15
N LYS A 95 -3.60 -5.51 5.67
CA LYS A 95 -4.94 -5.20 6.18
C LYS A 95 -4.83 -4.13 7.27
N CYS A 96 -5.75 -3.18 7.26
CA CYS A 96 -5.82 -2.21 8.34
C CYS A 96 -6.15 -2.91 9.67
N THR A 97 -5.43 -2.55 10.72
CA THR A 97 -5.65 -3.08 12.09
C THR A 97 -6.57 -2.19 12.92
N LYS A 98 -7.04 -1.07 12.36
CA LYS A 98 -8.00 -0.20 13.05
C LYS A 98 -9.34 -0.91 13.19
N ILE A 99 -9.97 -0.65 14.34
CA ILE A 99 -11.31 -1.09 14.67
C ILE A 99 -12.16 0.15 14.87
N PHE A 100 -13.28 0.24 14.17
CA PHE A 100 -14.20 1.37 14.28
C PHE A 100 -14.85 1.38 15.66
N GLN A 101 -14.87 2.54 16.29
CA GLN A 101 -15.59 2.76 17.55
C GLN A 101 -16.83 3.61 17.26
N PRO A 102 -17.96 3.39 17.96
CA PRO A 102 -18.18 2.41 19.03
C PRO A 102 -18.58 0.99 18.57
N CYS A 103 -18.85 0.76 17.27
CA CYS A 103 -19.42 -0.51 16.79
C CYS A 103 -18.46 -1.72 16.79
N ASN A 104 -17.18 -1.51 17.07
CA ASN A 104 -16.13 -2.52 17.14
C ASN A 104 -15.93 -3.37 15.87
N HIS A 105 -16.37 -2.88 14.71
CA HIS A 105 -16.15 -3.53 13.42
C HIS A 105 -14.71 -3.30 12.90
N PRO A 106 -14.03 -4.33 12.37
CA PRO A 106 -12.71 -4.17 11.77
C PRO A 106 -12.80 -3.32 10.49
N CYS A 107 -11.81 -2.46 10.27
CA CYS A 107 -11.69 -1.73 9.02
C CYS A 107 -11.44 -2.71 7.85
N PRO A 108 -12.24 -2.66 6.76
CA PRO A 108 -12.07 -3.57 5.63
C PRO A 108 -10.94 -3.16 4.68
N ASP A 109 -10.44 -1.94 4.81
CA ASP A 109 -9.52 -1.30 3.88
C ASP A 109 -8.05 -1.71 4.11
N MET A 110 -7.20 -1.35 3.15
CA MET A 110 -5.76 -1.51 3.27
C MET A 110 -5.17 -0.43 4.17
N CYS A 111 -4.05 -0.73 4.85
CA CYS A 111 -3.46 0.14 5.85
C CYS A 111 -3.05 1.54 5.33
N HIS A 112 -2.68 1.67 4.05
CA HIS A 112 -2.36 2.97 3.45
C HIS A 112 -3.59 3.80 3.08
N GLN A 113 -4.77 3.20 3.06
CA GLN A 113 -6.01 3.88 2.73
C GLN A 113 -6.54 4.61 3.96
N GLU A 114 -7.14 5.76 3.72
CA GLU A 114 -7.82 6.50 4.78
C GLU A 114 -9.07 5.73 5.21
N CYS A 115 -9.10 5.32 6.48
CA CYS A 115 -10.25 4.63 7.04
C CYS A 115 -11.47 5.56 7.05
N GLN A 116 -12.45 5.24 6.22
CA GLN A 116 -13.73 5.95 6.18
C GLN A 116 -14.64 5.51 7.32
N LYS A 117 -15.89 5.96 7.33
CA LYS A 117 -16.89 5.51 8.30
C LYS A 117 -17.21 4.01 8.14
N CYS A 118 -17.74 3.38 9.18
CA CYS A 118 -18.12 1.96 9.14
C CYS A 118 -19.31 1.73 8.19
N LEU A 119 -19.06 1.08 7.05
CA LEU A 119 -20.08 0.76 6.04
C LEU A 119 -20.70 -0.63 6.19
N VAL A 120 -20.50 -1.30 7.33
CA VAL A 120 -21.22 -2.56 7.62
C VAL A 120 -22.72 -2.27 7.63
N GLN A 121 -23.51 -3.05 6.91
CA GLN A 121 -24.95 -2.88 6.88
C GLN A 121 -25.60 -3.54 8.09
N THR A 122 -26.50 -2.83 8.75
CA THR A 122 -27.27 -3.30 9.91
C THR A 122 -28.75 -2.98 9.75
N LEU A 123 -29.59 -3.82 10.34
CA LEU A 123 -31.03 -3.71 10.28
C LEU A 123 -31.53 -3.01 11.55
N ILE A 124 -32.19 -1.87 11.42
CA ILE A 124 -32.73 -1.11 12.56
C ILE A 124 -34.24 -0.93 12.43
N GLN A 125 -34.91 -0.76 13.57
CA GLN A 125 -36.30 -0.31 13.61
C GLN A 125 -36.32 1.20 13.88
N LEU A 126 -36.92 1.96 12.97
CA LEU A 126 -37.07 3.41 13.08
C LEU A 126 -38.23 3.77 14.04
N SER A 127 -38.29 5.04 14.46
CA SER A 127 -39.37 5.57 15.33
C SER A 127 -40.77 5.38 14.75
N CYS A 128 -40.88 5.31 13.42
CA CYS A 128 -42.14 4.99 12.72
C CYS A 128 -42.57 3.52 12.81
N GLY A 129 -41.76 2.65 13.43
CA GLY A 129 -42.00 1.21 13.57
C GLY A 129 -41.51 0.36 12.40
N HIS A 130 -41.07 0.97 11.29
CA HIS A 130 -40.55 0.23 10.13
C HIS A 130 -39.09 -0.18 10.31
N THR A 131 -38.75 -1.33 9.74
CA THR A 131 -37.38 -1.85 9.74
C THR A 131 -36.67 -1.52 8.43
N GLN A 132 -35.42 -1.05 8.50
CA GLN A 132 -34.62 -0.65 7.34
C GLN A 132 -33.15 -1.06 7.49
N LEU A 133 -32.54 -1.46 6.36
CA LEU A 133 -31.11 -1.72 6.28
C LEU A 133 -30.36 -0.40 6.07
N VAL A 134 -29.42 -0.08 6.96
CA VAL A 134 -28.64 1.16 6.94
C VAL A 134 -27.17 0.87 7.22
N HIS A 135 -26.29 1.84 7.01
CA HIS A 135 -24.88 1.68 7.39
C HIS A 135 -24.70 1.87 8.90
N CYS A 136 -23.86 1.05 9.51
CA CYS A 136 -23.60 1.04 10.95
C CYS A 136 -23.18 2.41 11.50
N TYR A 137 -22.45 3.21 10.72
CA TYR A 137 -22.05 4.55 11.16
C TYR A 137 -23.23 5.50 11.43
N GLN A 138 -24.41 5.19 10.88
CA GLN A 138 -25.65 5.97 11.02
C GLN A 138 -26.45 5.55 12.25
N THR A 139 -25.93 4.62 13.06
CA THR A 139 -26.69 4.01 14.16
C THR A 139 -25.92 4.01 15.46
N HIS A 140 -24.96 4.93 15.64
CA HIS A 140 -24.12 4.95 16.83
C HIS A 140 -24.80 5.68 18.00
N THR A 141 -25.64 6.68 17.72
CA THR A 141 -26.44 7.40 18.73
C THR A 141 -27.92 7.48 18.35
N GLU A 142 -28.76 7.91 19.30
CA GLU A 142 -30.18 8.15 19.04
C GLU A 142 -30.38 9.31 18.05
N GLU A 143 -29.53 10.32 18.10
CA GLU A 143 -29.55 11.44 17.15
C GLU A 143 -29.23 10.97 15.72
N ASP A 144 -28.21 10.11 15.55
CA ASP A 144 -27.89 9.53 14.23
C ASP A 144 -29.10 8.79 13.64
N ILE A 145 -29.82 8.02 14.47
CA ILE A 145 -31.00 7.27 14.05
C ILE A 145 -32.16 8.20 13.71
N ALA A 146 -32.34 9.30 14.45
CA ALA A 146 -33.39 10.28 14.21
C ALA A 146 -33.23 11.01 12.86
N GLU A 147 -32.01 11.12 12.34
CA GLU A 147 -31.74 11.68 11.01
C GLU A 147 -32.11 10.73 9.85
N ILE A 148 -32.33 9.44 10.14
CA ILE A 148 -32.63 8.44 9.10
C ILE A 148 -34.08 8.57 8.63
N GLN A 149 -34.24 8.92 7.36
CA GLN A 149 -35.55 8.90 6.69
C GLN A 149 -35.98 7.47 6.37
N CYS A 150 -37.24 7.17 6.68
CA CYS A 150 -37.86 5.90 6.33
C CYS A 150 -38.12 5.83 4.82
N LEU A 151 -37.64 4.78 4.17
CA LEU A 151 -37.80 4.54 2.73
C LEU A 151 -38.98 3.62 2.42
N GLN A 152 -39.82 3.28 3.41
CA GLN A 152 -41.05 2.53 3.14
C GLN A 152 -42.07 3.41 2.39
N PRO A 153 -42.90 2.85 1.50
CA PRO A 153 -43.91 3.60 0.77
C PRO A 153 -44.91 4.27 1.73
N CYS A 154 -45.37 5.48 1.40
CA CYS A 154 -46.43 6.13 2.16
C CYS A 154 -47.73 5.31 2.07
N PRO A 155 -48.38 4.94 3.20
CA PRO A 155 -49.60 4.13 3.19
C PRO A 155 -50.86 4.92 2.79
N LYS A 156 -50.77 6.24 2.61
CA LYS A 156 -51.94 7.10 2.32
C LYS A 156 -52.46 6.89 0.90
N ILE A 157 -53.78 6.81 0.77
CA ILE A 157 -54.49 6.97 -0.50
C ILE A 157 -54.96 8.42 -0.59
N LEU A 158 -54.63 9.09 -1.68
CA LEU A 158 -54.99 10.48 -1.95
C LEU A 158 -56.51 10.60 -2.20
N ALA A 159 -57.06 11.81 -2.05
CA ALA A 159 -58.48 12.07 -2.35
C ALA A 159 -58.88 11.71 -3.80
N CYS A 160 -57.91 11.69 -4.71
CA CYS A 160 -58.10 11.22 -6.09
C CYS A 160 -58.13 9.69 -6.25
N GLY A 161 -58.05 8.93 -5.16
CA GLY A 161 -58.09 7.45 -5.15
C GLY A 161 -56.76 6.76 -5.43
N HIS A 162 -55.68 7.50 -5.72
CA HIS A 162 -54.36 6.93 -6.00
C HIS A 162 -53.51 6.76 -4.74
N GLN A 163 -52.65 5.73 -4.73
CA GLN A 163 -51.62 5.56 -3.70
C GLN A 163 -50.65 6.74 -3.74
N CYS A 164 -50.29 7.26 -2.57
CA CYS A 164 -49.27 8.28 -2.43
C CYS A 164 -47.93 7.81 -3.03
N SER A 165 -47.33 8.62 -3.90
CA SER A 165 -46.02 8.35 -4.52
C SER A 165 -44.83 8.71 -3.63
N GLU A 166 -45.08 9.38 -2.50
CA GLU A 166 -44.03 9.78 -1.56
C GLU A 166 -43.62 8.63 -0.64
N LEU A 167 -42.41 8.74 -0.09
CA LEU A 167 -41.94 7.86 0.97
C LEU A 167 -42.58 8.24 2.32
N TYR A 168 -42.55 7.30 3.27
CA TYR A 168 -43.02 7.53 4.61
C TYR A 168 -42.15 8.59 5.31
N VAL A 169 -42.61 9.83 5.33
CA VAL A 169 -42.09 10.86 6.25
C VAL A 169 -42.78 10.66 7.59
N GLY A 170 -42.09 9.99 8.51
CA GLY A 170 -42.49 9.98 9.91
C GLY A 170 -42.59 11.43 10.38
N LEU A 171 -43.77 11.79 10.90
CA LEU A 171 -43.96 13.09 11.52
C LEU A 171 -42.89 13.24 12.61
N LEU A 172 -41.93 14.13 12.39
CA LEU A 172 -41.22 14.76 13.50
C LEU A 172 -42.33 15.32 14.40
N GLY A 173 -42.49 14.69 15.57
CA GLY A 173 -43.48 15.10 16.55
C GLY A 173 -43.30 16.58 16.86
N LEU A 174 -44.44 17.28 16.86
CA LEU A 174 -44.65 18.59 17.47
C LEU A 174 -44.15 18.62 18.92
#